data_AF-A0A0A2BA50-F1
#
_entry.id   AF-A0A0A2BA50-F1
#
_cell.length_a   1.000
_cell.length_b   1.000
_cell.length_c   1.000
_cell.angle_alpha   90.00
_cell.angle_beta   90.00
_cell.angle_gamma   90.00
#
_symmetry.space_group_name_H-M   'P 1'
#
loop_
_entity.id
_entity.type
_entity.pdbx_description
1 polymer ?
#
loop_
_entity_poly.entity_id
_entity_poly.type
_entity_poly.pdbx_seq_one_letter_code
_entity_poly.pdbx_strand_id
1 'polypeptide(L)' 'MKGKIYDNADSFAMSFDEEWDNVDCDDVRIKIDKVLELLSDHPFFISNPENARKMAEFRIFSLKKFQ' A
#
# COMPACT_ATOMS: atom_id res chain seq x y z
N MET A 1 9.85 12.18 11.71
CA MET A 1 11.01 11.32 11.36
C MET A 1 10.59 10.54 10.13
N LYS A 2 11.17 10.77 8.94
CA LYS A 2 10.94 9.85 7.82
C LYS A 2 11.57 8.52 8.24
N GLY A 3 10.73 7.58 8.68
CA GLY A 3 11.16 6.26 9.09
C GLY A 3 11.99 5.62 7.98
N LYS A 4 12.96 4.80 8.35
CA LYS A 4 13.73 4.05 7.36
C LYS A 4 12.75 3.22 6.52
N ILE A 5 12.72 3.46 5.22
CA ILE A 5 11.96 2.65 4.27
C ILE A 5 12.84 1.46 3.90
N TYR A 6 12.28 0.25 4.01
CA TYR A 6 12.98 -1.00 3.74
C TYR A 6 12.34 -1.76 2.57
N ASP A 7 13.15 -2.54 1.87
CA ASP A 7 12.70 -3.48 0.85
C ASP A 7 12.08 -4.74 1.49
N ASN A 8 10.93 -4.57 2.15
CA ASN A 8 10.14 -5.67 2.67
C ASN A 8 8.66 -5.32 2.77
N ALA A 9 7.83 -6.36 2.91
CA ALA A 9 6.39 -6.25 2.95
C ALA A 9 5.88 -5.45 4.17
N ASP A 10 6.57 -5.51 5.31
CA ASP A 10 6.16 -4.80 6.53
C ASP A 10 6.35 -3.28 6.40
N SER A 11 7.49 -2.86 5.84
CA SER A 11 7.75 -1.44 5.53
C SER A 11 6.76 -0.92 4.49
N PHE A 12 6.48 -1.72 3.46
CA PHE A 12 5.48 -1.38 2.46
C PHE A 12 4.09 -1.26 3.08
N ALA A 13 3.74 -2.17 4.00
CA ALA A 13 2.48 -2.15 4.71
C ALA A 13 2.24 -0.85 5.48
N MET A 14 3.27 -0.39 6.20
CA MET A 14 3.18 0.84 6.97
C MET A 14 2.94 2.04 6.06
N SER A 15 3.66 2.10 4.93
CA SER A 15 3.51 3.18 3.95
C SER A 15 2.14 3.13 3.25
N PHE A 16 1.65 1.92 2.96
CA PHE A 16 0.32 1.70 2.39
C PHE A 16 -0.78 2.16 3.33
N ASP A 17 -0.72 1.77 4.60
CA ASP A 17 -1.71 2.17 5.60
C ASP A 17 -1.72 3.72 5.76
N GLU A 18 -0.55 4.38 5.74
CA GLU A 18 -0.44 5.84 5.82
C GLU A 18 -1.06 6.56 4.60
N GLU A 19 -0.72 6.13 3.38
CA GLU A 19 -1.24 6.75 2.17
C GLU A 19 -2.73 6.43 1.93
N TRP A 20 -3.22 5.29 2.43
CA TRP A 20 -4.63 4.92 2.33
C TRP A 20 -5.55 5.93 3.00
N ASP A 21 -5.17 6.45 4.16
CA ASP A 21 -5.96 7.48 4.86
C ASP A 21 -5.89 8.86 4.16
N ASN A 22 -4.85 9.12 3.37
CA ASN A 22 -4.67 10.37 2.63
C ASN A 22 -5.42 10.41 1.29
N VAL A 23 -5.81 9.25 0.74
CA VAL A 23 -6.53 9.18 -0.54
C VAL A 23 -8.04 9.16 -0.31
N ASP A 24 -8.70 10.25 -0.71
CA ASP A 24 -10.17 10.32 -0.75
C ASP A 24 -10.71 9.67 -2.03
N CYS A 25 -11.39 8.54 -1.89
CA CYS A 25 -11.98 7.80 -3.00
C CYS A 25 -12.98 6.74 -2.49
N ASP A 26 -14.22 6.78 -2.98
CA ASP A 26 -15.28 5.82 -2.62
C ASP A 26 -15.09 4.42 -3.23
N ASP A 27 -14.51 4.33 -4.44
CA ASP A 27 -14.27 3.04 -5.08
C ASP A 27 -12.96 2.45 -4.55
N VAL A 28 -13.11 1.40 -3.73
CA VAL A 28 -11.99 0.69 -3.09
C VAL A 28 -10.94 0.19 -4.08
N ARG A 29 -11.33 -0.28 -5.27
CA ARG A 29 -10.36 -0.78 -6.25
C ARG A 29 -9.56 0.36 -6.86
N ILE A 30 -10.24 1.44 -7.21
CA ILE A 30 -9.60 2.66 -7.72
C ILE A 30 -8.69 3.27 -6.64
N LYS A 31 -9.12 3.24 -5.38
CA LYS A 31 -8.33 3.72 -4.24
C LYS A 31 -7.05 2.91 -4.08
N ILE A 32 -7.10 1.58 -4.20
CA ILE A 32 -5.91 0.72 -4.18
C ILE A 32 -4.93 1.13 -5.28
N ASP A 33 -5.39 1.26 -6.54
CA ASP A 33 -4.51 1.64 -7.64
C ASP A 33 -3.85 3.00 -7.41
N LYS A 34 -4.60 4.01 -6.95
CA LYS A 34 -4.04 5.33 -6.60
C LYS A 34 -2.97 5.27 -5.52
N VAL A 35 -3.21 4.49 -4.46
CA VAL A 35 -2.23 4.34 -3.37
C VAL A 35 -0.98 3.59 -3.86
N LEU A 36 -1.14 2.58 -4.72
CA LEU A 36 -0.01 1.89 -5.34
C LEU A 36 0.81 2.82 -6.26
N GLU A 37 0.15 3.73 -6.99
CA GLU A 37 0.84 4.75 -7.79
C GLU A 37 1.67 5.70 -6.91
N LEU A 38 1.13 6.14 -5.77
CA LEU A 38 1.87 6.97 -4.79
C LEU A 38 3.08 6.24 -4.20
N LEU A 39 3.00 4.91 -4.08
CA LEU A 39 4.06 4.05 -3.57
C LEU A 39 4.95 3.42 -4.65
N SER A 40 4.87 3.92 -5.89
CA SER A 40 5.64 3.38 -7.02
C SER A 40 7.17 3.45 -6.82
N ASP A 41 7.65 4.42 -6.04
CA ASP A 41 9.06 4.56 -5.65
C ASP A 41 9.45 3.75 -4.38
N HIS A 42 8.51 3.03 -3.74
CA HIS A 42 8.84 2.23 -2.57
C HIS A 42 9.72 1.03 -2.98
N PRO A 43 10.84 0.75 -2.30
CA PRO A 43 11.80 -0.28 -2.71
C PRO A 43 11.15 -1.68 -2.84
N PHE A 44 10.24 -2.03 -1.94
CA PHE A 44 9.47 -3.27 -2.06
C PHE A 44 8.54 -3.32 -3.29
N PHE A 45 7.95 -2.19 -3.68
CA PHE A 45 7.13 -2.13 -4.89
C PHE A 45 8.01 -2.30 -6.14
N ILE A 46 9.19 -1.67 -6.17
CA ILE A 46 10.16 -1.80 -7.26
C ILE A 46 10.67 -3.24 -7.36
N SER A 47 11.08 -3.85 -6.25
CA SER A 47 11.65 -5.20 -6.26
C SER A 47 10.58 -6.29 -6.45
N ASN A 48 9.34 -6.08 -6.00
CA ASN A 48 8.30 -7.11 -5.94
C ASN A 48 6.89 -6.54 -6.26
N PRO A 49 6.65 -5.98 -7.45
CA PRO A 49 5.41 -5.26 -7.77
C PRO A 49 4.16 -6.13 -7.67
N GLU A 50 4.23 -7.40 -8.12
CA GLU A 50 3.11 -8.34 -8.01
C GLU A 50 2.75 -8.65 -6.55
N ASN A 51 3.76 -8.80 -5.68
CA ASN A 51 3.52 -9.07 -4.26
C ASN A 51 3.03 -7.81 -3.52
N ALA A 52 3.50 -6.62 -3.91
CA ALA A 52 3.01 -5.35 -3.38
C ALA A 52 1.51 -5.16 -3.67
N ARG A 53 1.05 -5.47 -4.89
CA ARG A 53 -0.38 -5.45 -5.21
C ARG A 53 -1.18 -6.50 -4.41
N LYS A 54 -0.73 -7.76 -4.37
CA LYS A 54 -1.39 -8.82 -3.57
C LYS A 54 -1.48 -8.45 -2.09
N MET A 55 -0.45 -7.80 -1.56
CA MET A 55 -0.41 -7.31 -0.19
C MET A 55 -1.49 -6.24 0.03
N ALA A 56 -1.58 -5.24 -0.85
CA ALA A 56 -2.58 -4.19 -0.78
C ALA A 56 -4.01 -4.77 -0.82
N GLU A 57 -4.29 -5.66 -1.77
CA GLU A 57 -5.57 -6.37 -1.85
C GLU A 57 -5.88 -7.16 -0.57
N PHE A 58 -4.89 -7.89 -0.04
CA PHE A 58 -5.06 -8.65 1.20
C PHE A 58 -5.36 -7.76 2.40
N ARG A 59 -4.69 -6.62 2.54
CA ARG A 59 -4.91 -5.64 3.62
C ARG A 59 -6.34 -5.13 3.63
N ILE A 60 -6.86 -4.78 2.46
CA ILE A 60 -8.20 -4.23 2.33
C ILE A 60 -9.26 -5.32 2.50
N PHE A 61 -9.18 -6.41 1.74
CA PHE A 61 -10.26 -7.39 1.66
C PHE A 61 -10.23 -8.45 2.76
N SER A 62 -9.04 -8.81 3.28
CA SER A 62 -8.91 -9.92 4.24
C SER A 62 -8.81 -9.45 5.69
N LEU A 63 -8.15 -8.32 5.95
CA LEU A 63 -7.96 -7.84 7.33
C LEU A 63 -9.10 -6.95 7.84
N LYS A 64 -10.06 -6.55 6.99
CA LYS A 64 -11.14 -5.59 7.32
C LYS A 64 -10.66 -4.34 8.06
N LYS A 65 -9.37 -4.01 7.95
CA LYS A 65 -8.73 -2.96 8.75
C LYS A 65 -9.25 -1.57 8.40
N PHE A 66 -9.84 -1.44 7.22
CA PHE A 66 -10.31 -0.19 6.63
C PHE A 66 -11.82 -0.20 6.30
N GLN A 67 -12.58 -1.12 6.91
CA GLN A 67 -14.05 -1.15 6.86
C GLN A 67 -14.67 -0.30 7.96
#